data_AF-H5TAJ3-F1
#
_entry.id   AF-H5TAJ3-F1
#
_cell.length_a   1.000
_cell.length_b   1.000
_cell.length_c   1.000
_cell.angle_alpha   90.00
_cell.angle_beta   90.00
_cell.angle_gamma   90.00
#
_symmetry.space_group_name_H-M   'P 1'
#
loop_
_entity.id
_entity.type
_entity.pdbx_description
1 polymer ?
#
loop_
_entity_poly.entity_id
_entity_poly.type
_entity_poly.pdbx_seq_one_letter_code
_entity_poly.pdbx_strand_id
1 'polypeptide(L)'
;MSDWSMQSNYMIMILQVLVTLVIVPVLSFSKLKNIANQYGLVRYPQAKSDVEQYLRASQKRYWSSVVIVTLLVSLMLVHAIVNQTELLNWDDQSGLMVMYLLSMIPVVIMVLTHRHLFNIFKQHAGNKRTASLRVRTWKEYVSLPNLVLVLIANVVFVTTVIYFVKHPFDGFAGYANLFGLITLDAVFAFIIVVLYRDNKTNGLESPEHRDALKKRAIHINMLILALAVFHISLSMWVQGTELVAFKIIIQSLYFQVVLVISAFSLTLPKSVFQNTTSKV
;
A
#
# COMPACT_ATOMS: atom_id res chain seq x y z
N MET A 1 -21.58 22.34 12.28
CA MET A 1 -21.81 21.55 11.06
C MET A 1 -20.63 21.84 10.15
N SER A 2 -19.90 20.80 9.74
CA SER A 2 -18.82 20.91 8.75
C SER A 2 -19.45 21.38 7.44
N ASP A 3 -19.04 22.54 6.91
CA ASP A 3 -19.49 23.03 5.60
C ASP A 3 -18.90 22.12 4.51
N TRP A 4 -19.55 20.98 4.33
CA TRP A 4 -19.22 19.95 3.35
C TRP A 4 -19.20 20.51 1.91
N SER A 5 -19.94 21.61 1.67
CA SER A 5 -20.00 22.35 0.41
C SER A 5 -18.74 23.16 0.07
N MET A 6 -17.71 23.17 0.92
CA MET A 6 -16.44 23.79 0.57
C MET A 6 -15.85 23.09 -0.65
N GLN A 7 -15.76 23.83 -1.76
CA GLN A 7 -15.27 23.36 -3.06
C GLN A 7 -13.93 22.60 -2.97
N SER A 8 -13.09 22.92 -1.97
CA SER A 8 -11.83 22.24 -1.67
C SER A 8 -11.98 20.75 -1.35
N ASN A 9 -13.05 20.33 -0.68
CA ASN A 9 -13.26 18.95 -0.26
C ASN A 9 -13.50 18.03 -1.48
N TYR A 10 -14.35 18.45 -2.42
CA TYR A 10 -14.53 17.69 -3.66
C TYR A 10 -13.28 17.67 -4.50
N MET A 11 -12.54 18.78 -4.60
CA MET A 11 -11.30 18.82 -5.38
C MET A 11 -10.29 17.79 -4.87
N ILE A 12 -10.22 17.61 -3.55
CA ILE A 12 -9.37 16.59 -2.93
C ILE A 12 -9.89 15.17 -3.18
N MET A 13 -11.21 14.95 -3.13
CA MET A 13 -11.79 13.65 -3.47
C MET A 13 -11.59 13.29 -4.94
N ILE A 14 -11.75 14.25 -5.85
CA ILE A 14 -11.44 14.10 -7.29
C ILE A 14 -9.96 13.77 -7.45
N LEU A 15 -9.07 14.50 -6.77
CA LEU A 15 -7.64 14.23 -6.80
C LEU A 15 -7.32 12.82 -6.29
N GLN A 16 -7.98 12.37 -5.22
CA GLN A 16 -7.84 11.01 -4.71
C GLN A 16 -8.21 10.00 -5.79
N VAL A 17 -9.37 10.14 -6.44
CA VAL A 17 -9.80 9.25 -7.53
C VAL A 17 -8.79 9.23 -8.67
N LEU A 18 -8.29 10.39 -9.11
CA LEU A 18 -7.29 10.47 -10.16
C LEU A 18 -5.98 9.77 -9.76
N VAL A 19 -5.49 10.02 -8.56
CA VAL A 19 -4.23 9.42 -8.07
C VAL A 19 -4.39 7.89 -7.92
N THR A 20 -5.45 7.44 -7.25
CA THR A 20 -5.59 6.03 -6.84
C THR A 20 -6.13 5.13 -7.95
N LEU A 21 -6.95 5.65 -8.86
CA LEU A 21 -7.64 4.85 -9.90
C LEU A 21 -7.14 5.14 -11.32
N VAL A 22 -6.35 6.19 -11.54
CA VAL A 22 -5.72 6.45 -12.84
C VAL A 22 -4.20 6.31 -12.76
N ILE A 23 -3.54 7.12 -11.92
CA ILE A 23 -2.06 7.17 -11.88
C ILE A 23 -1.48 5.86 -11.34
N VAL A 24 -1.93 5.42 -10.16
CA VAL A 24 -1.42 4.20 -9.52
C VAL A 24 -1.60 2.97 -10.43
N PRO A 25 -2.75 2.75 -11.08
CA PRO A 25 -2.92 1.61 -11.97
C PRO A 25 -2.02 1.62 -13.20
N VAL A 26 -1.88 2.78 -13.87
CA VAL A 26 -0.97 2.93 -15.01
C VAL A 26 0.47 2.57 -14.60
N LEU A 27 0.95 3.14 -13.49
CA LEU A 27 2.32 2.90 -13.01
C LEU A 27 2.53 1.44 -12.59
N SER A 28 1.55 0.84 -11.92
CA SER A 28 1.62 -0.54 -11.45
C SER A 28 1.71 -1.53 -12.62
N PHE A 29 0.91 -1.31 -13.67
CA PHE A 29 0.90 -2.18 -14.83
C PHE A 29 2.14 -1.98 -15.72
N SER A 30 2.63 -0.75 -15.86
CA SER A 30 3.92 -0.47 -16.52
C SER A 30 5.07 -1.21 -15.84
N LYS A 31 5.08 -1.21 -14.50
CA LYS A 31 6.08 -1.93 -13.70
C LYS A 31 5.98 -3.45 -13.85
N LEU A 32 4.77 -4.01 -13.90
CA LEU A 32 4.58 -5.43 -14.20
C LEU A 32 5.20 -5.82 -15.55
N LYS A 33 4.93 -5.03 -16.61
CA LYS A 33 5.51 -5.24 -17.94
C LYS A 33 7.03 -5.16 -17.92
N ASN A 34 7.60 -4.19 -17.21
CA ASN A 34 9.04 -4.06 -17.07
C ASN A 34 9.66 -5.26 -16.36
N ILE A 35 9.04 -5.76 -15.29
CA ILE A 35 9.49 -6.99 -14.60
C ILE A 35 9.41 -8.19 -15.55
N ALA A 36 8.32 -8.34 -16.29
CA ALA A 36 8.17 -9.45 -17.22
C ALA A 36 9.26 -9.43 -18.31
N ASN A 37 9.49 -8.27 -18.92
CA ASN A 37 10.42 -8.14 -20.05
C ASN A 37 11.88 -8.15 -19.62
N GLN A 38 12.26 -7.34 -18.63
CA GLN A 38 13.67 -7.13 -18.27
C GLN A 38 14.22 -8.20 -17.34
N TYR A 39 13.37 -8.78 -16.47
CA TYR A 39 13.79 -9.86 -15.57
C TYR A 39 13.35 -11.22 -16.09
N GLY A 40 12.05 -11.37 -16.39
CA GLY A 40 11.45 -12.65 -16.78
C GLY A 40 12.00 -13.22 -18.07
N LEU A 41 11.82 -12.50 -19.18
CA LEU A 41 12.17 -12.99 -20.53
C LEU A 41 13.68 -13.08 -20.78
N VAL A 42 14.48 -12.24 -20.12
CA VAL A 42 15.94 -12.32 -20.23
C VAL A 42 16.48 -13.57 -19.53
N ARG A 43 15.90 -13.94 -18.38
CA ARG A 43 16.37 -15.07 -17.57
C ARG A 43 15.72 -16.41 -17.95
N TYR A 44 14.47 -16.36 -18.42
CA TYR A 44 13.68 -17.53 -18.83
C TYR A 44 13.10 -17.31 -20.23
N PRO A 45 13.94 -17.34 -21.29
CA PRO A 45 13.50 -17.09 -22.66
C PRO A 45 12.46 -18.13 -23.13
N GLN A 46 12.51 -19.35 -22.59
CA GLN A 46 11.55 -20.42 -22.88
C GLN A 46 10.13 -20.11 -22.36
N ALA A 47 9.98 -19.24 -21.36
CA ALA A 47 8.68 -18.85 -20.80
C ALA A 47 7.94 -17.79 -21.65
N LYS A 48 8.52 -17.36 -22.79
CA LYS A 48 8.02 -16.19 -23.54
C LYS A 48 6.58 -16.32 -24.00
N SER A 49 6.19 -17.46 -24.57
CA SER A 49 4.81 -17.71 -25.03
C SER A 49 3.81 -17.57 -23.90
N ASP A 50 4.10 -18.21 -22.77
CA ASP A 50 3.21 -18.31 -21.62
C ASP A 50 3.08 -16.97 -20.92
N VAL A 51 4.19 -16.24 -20.79
CA VAL A 51 4.23 -14.90 -20.21
C VAL A 51 3.45 -13.91 -21.08
N GLU A 52 3.62 -13.92 -22.40
CA GLU A 52 2.89 -13.02 -23.30
C GLU A 52 1.38 -13.31 -23.28
N GLN A 53 0.99 -14.59 -23.35
CA GLN A 53 -0.42 -15.00 -23.26
C GLN A 53 -1.02 -14.57 -21.92
N TYR A 54 -0.31 -14.82 -20.81
CA TYR A 54 -0.74 -14.45 -19.48
C TYR A 54 -0.87 -12.93 -19.30
N LEU A 55 0.10 -12.15 -19.81
CA LEU A 55 0.08 -10.69 -19.73
C LEU A 55 -1.11 -10.10 -20.51
N ARG A 56 -1.44 -10.64 -21.70
CA ARG A 56 -2.62 -10.19 -22.46
C ARG A 56 -3.93 -10.44 -21.70
N ALA A 57 -4.10 -11.65 -21.16
CA ALA A 57 -5.28 -11.99 -20.37
C ALA A 57 -5.38 -11.15 -19.08
N SER A 58 -4.25 -10.98 -18.40
CA SER A 58 -4.16 -10.17 -17.17
C SER A 58 -4.38 -8.69 -17.43
N GLN A 59 -3.91 -8.16 -18.57
CA GLN A 59 -4.15 -6.78 -18.99
C GLN A 59 -5.65 -6.52 -19.08
N LYS A 60 -6.39 -7.38 -19.80
CA LYS A 60 -7.85 -7.22 -19.95
C LYS A 60 -8.55 -7.27 -18.59
N ARG A 61 -8.27 -8.29 -17.77
CA ARG A 61 -8.89 -8.43 -16.44
C ARG A 61 -8.58 -7.24 -15.53
N TYR A 62 -7.33 -6.80 -15.51
CA TYR A 62 -6.89 -5.69 -14.67
C TYR A 62 -7.56 -4.38 -15.08
N TRP A 63 -7.51 -4.02 -16.35
CA TRP A 63 -8.10 -2.77 -16.83
C TRP A 63 -9.63 -2.79 -16.77
N SER A 64 -10.29 -3.93 -17.01
CA SER A 64 -11.73 -4.04 -16.76
C SER A 64 -12.07 -3.76 -15.31
N SER A 65 -11.31 -4.29 -14.35
CA SER A 65 -11.52 -3.98 -12.93
C SER A 65 -11.26 -2.51 -12.61
N VAL A 66 -10.18 -1.92 -13.12
CA VAL A 66 -9.88 -0.49 -12.93
C VAL A 66 -11.02 0.37 -13.46
N VAL A 67 -11.51 0.10 -14.68
CA VAL A 67 -12.62 0.85 -15.29
C VAL A 67 -13.90 0.72 -14.46
N ILE A 68 -14.28 -0.51 -14.07
CA ILE A 68 -15.50 -0.73 -13.27
C ILE A 68 -15.42 0.02 -11.94
N VAL A 69 -14.30 -0.09 -11.22
CA VAL A 69 -14.12 0.59 -9.93
C VAL A 69 -14.08 2.10 -10.12
N THR A 70 -13.42 2.61 -11.17
CA THR A 70 -13.39 4.04 -11.48
C THR A 70 -14.78 4.58 -11.75
N LEU A 71 -15.58 3.88 -12.56
CA LEU A 71 -16.96 4.27 -12.85
C LEU A 71 -17.80 4.27 -11.57
N LEU A 72 -17.70 3.23 -10.75
CA LEU A 72 -18.44 3.13 -9.50
C LEU A 72 -18.12 4.29 -8.55
N VAL A 73 -16.83 4.53 -8.27
CA VAL A 73 -16.40 5.60 -7.36
C VAL A 73 -16.72 6.98 -7.95
N SER A 74 -16.56 7.18 -9.26
CA SER A 74 -16.92 8.46 -9.90
C SER A 74 -18.41 8.72 -9.85
N LEU A 75 -19.26 7.70 -10.03
CA LEU A 75 -20.72 7.85 -9.91
C LEU A 75 -21.12 8.23 -8.48
N MET A 76 -20.51 7.60 -7.47
CA MET A 76 -20.73 7.96 -6.05
C MET A 76 -20.35 9.43 -5.79
N LEU A 77 -19.21 9.87 -6.32
CA LEU A 77 -18.72 11.24 -6.16
C LEU A 77 -19.60 12.26 -6.89
N VAL A 78 -20.01 11.97 -8.14
CA VAL A 78 -20.90 12.84 -8.92
C VAL A 78 -22.27 12.95 -8.24
N HIS A 79 -22.81 11.83 -7.75
CA HIS A 79 -24.08 11.85 -7.00
C HIS A 79 -23.99 12.73 -5.76
N ALA A 80 -22.90 12.61 -4.99
CA ALA A 80 -22.65 13.46 -3.84
C ALA A 80 -22.59 14.94 -4.25
N ILE A 81 -21.78 15.29 -5.25
CA ILE A 81 -21.63 16.68 -5.75
C ILE A 81 -22.97 17.27 -6.22
N VAL A 82 -23.75 16.52 -7.01
CA VAL A 82 -25.01 17.02 -7.60
C VAL A 82 -26.07 17.24 -6.54
N ASN A 83 -26.22 16.30 -5.59
CA ASN A 83 -27.27 16.37 -4.58
C ASN A 83 -26.89 17.21 -3.36
N GLN A 84 -25.68 17.73 -3.34
CA GLN A 84 -25.14 18.42 -2.19
C GLN A 84 -25.25 17.60 -0.89
N THR A 85 -24.98 16.29 -0.96
CA THR A 85 -25.02 15.36 0.17
C THR A 85 -23.67 14.71 0.48
N GLU A 86 -23.41 14.40 1.76
CA GLU A 86 -22.31 13.53 2.21
C GLU A 86 -22.15 12.27 1.33
N LEU A 87 -20.94 11.74 1.22
CA LEU A 87 -20.71 10.58 0.37
C LEU A 87 -21.51 9.38 0.88
N LEU A 88 -22.47 8.90 0.06
CA LEU A 88 -23.46 7.86 0.42
C LEU A 88 -24.45 8.23 1.54
N ASN A 89 -24.59 9.52 1.91
CA ASN A 89 -25.29 9.95 3.13
C ASN A 89 -24.74 9.31 4.41
N TRP A 90 -23.47 8.91 4.40
CA TRP A 90 -22.75 8.37 5.55
C TRP A 90 -21.76 9.42 6.05
N ASP A 91 -21.40 9.34 7.33
CA ASP A 91 -20.35 10.18 7.92
C ASP A 91 -19.12 10.25 7.01
N ASP A 92 -18.61 11.47 6.82
CA ASP A 92 -17.59 11.83 5.82
C ASP A 92 -16.35 10.91 5.86
N GLN A 93 -15.95 10.48 7.05
CA GLN A 93 -14.80 9.60 7.22
C GLN A 93 -15.07 8.19 6.69
N SER A 94 -16.30 7.71 6.88
CA SER A 94 -16.75 6.41 6.43
C SER A 94 -16.87 6.38 4.90
N GLY A 95 -17.38 7.46 4.29
CA GLY A 95 -17.42 7.62 2.85
C GLY A 95 -16.02 7.57 2.20
N LEU A 96 -15.07 8.34 2.74
CA LEU A 96 -13.67 8.31 2.28
C LEU A 96 -13.04 6.91 2.44
N MET A 97 -13.33 6.22 3.55
CA MET A 97 -12.85 4.86 3.79
C MET A 97 -13.39 3.89 2.73
N VAL A 98 -14.67 3.97 2.38
CA VAL A 98 -15.26 3.12 1.33
C VAL A 98 -14.57 3.38 -0.02
N MET A 99 -14.35 4.64 -0.40
CA MET A 99 -13.61 4.96 -1.64
C MET A 99 -12.18 4.39 -1.63
N TYR A 100 -11.49 4.46 -0.49
CA TYR A 100 -10.17 3.87 -0.31
C TYR A 100 -10.22 2.33 -0.47
N LEU A 101 -11.17 1.65 0.18
CA LEU A 101 -11.33 0.20 0.09
C LEU A 101 -11.65 -0.26 -1.33
N LEU A 102 -12.52 0.47 -2.05
CA LEU A 102 -12.79 0.22 -3.47
C LEU A 102 -11.51 0.42 -4.30
N SER A 103 -10.73 1.48 -4.02
CA SER A 103 -9.46 1.76 -4.68
C SER A 103 -8.37 0.71 -4.41
N MET A 104 -8.49 -0.08 -3.34
CA MET A 104 -7.58 -1.19 -3.06
C MET A 104 -7.82 -2.41 -3.97
N ILE A 105 -9.01 -2.55 -4.58
CA ILE A 105 -9.36 -3.72 -5.42
C ILE A 105 -8.36 -3.90 -6.58
N PRO A 106 -8.05 -2.89 -7.41
CA PRO A 106 -7.03 -3.03 -8.44
C PRO A 106 -5.65 -3.38 -7.88
N VAL A 107 -5.27 -2.82 -6.73
CA VAL A 107 -3.97 -3.12 -6.10
C VAL A 107 -3.88 -4.60 -5.70
N VAL A 108 -4.93 -5.15 -5.09
CA VAL A 108 -5.01 -6.58 -4.74
C VAL A 108 -4.94 -7.46 -5.98
N ILE A 109 -5.68 -7.13 -7.04
CA ILE A 109 -5.60 -7.86 -8.32
C ILE A 109 -4.18 -7.84 -8.87
N MET A 110 -3.51 -6.68 -8.84
CA MET A 110 -2.12 -6.55 -9.31
C MET A 110 -1.16 -7.40 -8.47
N VAL A 111 -1.35 -7.48 -7.16
CA VAL A 111 -0.57 -8.36 -6.26
C VAL A 111 -0.71 -9.83 -6.67
N LEU A 112 -1.94 -10.27 -6.93
CA LEU A 112 -2.22 -11.63 -7.39
C LEU A 112 -1.60 -11.89 -8.78
N THR A 113 -1.65 -10.90 -9.67
CA THR A 113 -1.03 -10.99 -11.01
C THR A 113 0.49 -11.13 -10.93
N HIS A 114 1.16 -10.34 -10.09
CA HIS A 114 2.60 -10.49 -9.86
C HIS A 114 2.95 -11.88 -9.34
N ARG A 115 2.18 -12.37 -8.36
CA ARG A 115 2.41 -13.69 -7.76
C ARG A 115 2.28 -14.82 -8.79
N HIS A 116 1.28 -14.76 -9.66
CA HIS A 116 1.11 -15.76 -10.70
C HIS A 116 2.20 -15.66 -11.78
N LEU A 117 2.59 -14.44 -12.18
CA LEU A 117 3.72 -14.24 -13.10
C LEU A 117 5.01 -14.89 -12.55
N PHE A 118 5.32 -14.70 -11.27
CA PHE A 118 6.46 -15.37 -10.64
C PHE A 118 6.33 -16.90 -10.61
N ASN A 119 5.12 -17.45 -10.54
CA ASN A 119 4.90 -18.89 -10.64
C ASN A 119 5.17 -19.43 -12.07
N ILE A 120 4.84 -18.67 -13.11
CA ILE A 120 5.16 -19.06 -14.50
C ILE A 120 6.68 -19.12 -14.68
N PHE A 121 7.42 -18.13 -14.18
CA PHE A 121 8.89 -18.17 -14.19
C PHE A 121 9.44 -19.38 -13.44
N LYS A 122 8.82 -19.74 -12.30
CA LYS A 122 9.21 -20.93 -11.53
C LYS A 122 9.11 -22.22 -12.33
N GLN A 123 8.05 -22.39 -13.11
CA GLN A 123 7.84 -23.59 -13.91
C GLN A 123 8.93 -23.78 -14.96
N HIS A 124 9.52 -22.68 -15.44
CA HIS A 124 10.56 -22.66 -16.46
C HIS A 124 11.99 -22.56 -15.90
N ALA A 125 12.16 -22.39 -14.58
CA ALA A 125 13.47 -22.25 -13.94
C ALA A 125 14.24 -23.58 -13.75
N GLY A 126 13.65 -24.71 -14.14
CA GLY A 126 14.23 -26.04 -13.95
C GLY A 126 14.25 -26.49 -12.47
N ASN A 127 14.69 -27.73 -12.23
CA ASN A 127 14.67 -28.34 -10.88
C ASN A 127 15.87 -27.95 -9.99
N LYS A 128 16.72 -27.02 -10.40
CA LYS A 128 17.90 -26.61 -9.62
C LYS A 128 17.49 -25.73 -8.44
N ARG A 129 17.42 -26.33 -7.25
CA ARG A 129 17.22 -25.59 -6.00
C ARG A 129 18.54 -25.02 -5.53
N THR A 130 18.69 -23.69 -5.60
CA THR A 130 19.80 -23.00 -4.94
C THR A 130 19.38 -22.57 -3.54
N ALA A 131 20.17 -22.99 -2.55
CA ALA A 131 20.04 -22.57 -1.16
C ALA A 131 21.19 -21.62 -0.83
N SER A 132 20.89 -20.50 -0.18
CA SER A 132 21.94 -19.64 0.38
C SER A 132 22.27 -20.17 1.77
N LEU A 133 23.55 -20.46 2.01
CA LEU A 133 24.07 -20.94 3.30
C LEU A 133 24.30 -19.80 4.31
N ARG A 134 23.93 -18.55 3.98
CA ARG A 134 24.09 -17.42 4.89
C ARG A 134 23.06 -17.51 6.02
N VAL A 135 23.54 -17.53 7.26
CA VAL A 135 22.70 -17.37 8.46
C VAL A 135 22.08 -15.98 8.41
N ARG A 136 20.75 -15.93 8.28
CA ARG A 136 20.00 -14.67 8.15
C ARG A 136 19.50 -14.26 9.52
N THR A 137 19.72 -13.00 9.88
CA THR A 137 19.23 -12.47 11.16
C THR A 137 18.06 -11.54 10.90
N TRP A 138 17.03 -11.58 11.76
CA TRP A 138 15.85 -10.72 11.64
C TRP A 138 16.21 -9.22 11.54
N LYS A 139 17.30 -8.80 12.20
CA LYS A 139 17.86 -7.45 12.16
C LYS A 139 18.28 -6.99 10.76
N GLU A 140 18.56 -7.90 9.83
CA GLU A 140 18.93 -7.56 8.46
C GLU A 140 17.74 -7.09 7.61
N TYR A 141 16.51 -7.43 8.03
CA TYR A 141 15.26 -7.08 7.34
C TYR A 141 14.61 -5.80 7.86
N VAL A 142 14.85 -5.47 9.13
CA VAL A 142 14.32 -4.26 9.77
C VAL A 142 15.36 -3.16 9.62
N SER A 143 15.07 -2.14 8.81
CA SER A 143 15.99 -1.02 8.66
C SER A 143 15.96 -0.11 9.89
N LEU A 144 17.15 0.31 10.34
CA LEU A 144 17.28 1.24 11.47
C LEU A 144 16.51 2.56 11.24
N PRO A 145 16.54 3.20 10.05
CA PRO A 145 15.76 4.41 9.80
C PRO A 145 14.25 4.21 9.97
N ASN A 146 13.70 3.09 9.48
CA ASN A 146 12.27 2.84 9.62
C ASN A 146 11.90 2.52 11.07
N LEU A 147 12.77 1.82 11.81
CA LEU A 147 12.55 1.53 13.22
C LEU A 147 12.51 2.83 14.04
N VAL A 148 13.50 3.72 13.81
CA VAL A 148 13.53 5.05 14.44
C VAL A 148 12.28 5.85 14.08
N LEU A 149 11.83 5.81 12.82
CA LEU A 149 10.62 6.51 12.41
C LEU A 149 9.35 5.99 13.13
N VAL A 150 9.20 4.67 13.27
CA VAL A 150 8.10 4.05 14.02
C VAL A 150 8.16 4.43 15.50
N LEU A 151 9.35 4.47 16.10
CA LEU A 151 9.53 4.91 17.48
C LEU A 151 9.14 6.38 17.66
N ILE A 152 9.57 7.26 16.76
CA ILE A 152 9.18 8.68 16.78
C ILE A 152 7.66 8.81 16.66
N ALA A 153 7.03 8.08 15.73
CA ALA A 153 5.57 8.11 15.56
C ALA A 153 4.85 7.69 16.85
N ASN A 154 5.32 6.63 17.51
CA ASN A 154 4.78 6.16 18.79
C ASN A 154 4.95 7.19 19.90
N VAL A 155 6.13 7.82 20.02
CA VAL A 155 6.35 8.90 21.01
C VAL A 155 5.41 10.07 20.75
N VAL A 156 5.24 10.49 19.49
CA VAL A 156 4.29 11.54 19.11
C VAL A 156 2.86 11.16 19.49
N PHE A 157 2.45 9.92 19.26
CA PHE A 157 1.12 9.44 19.66
C PHE A 157 0.93 9.47 21.18
N VAL A 158 1.87 8.91 21.94
CA VAL A 158 1.78 8.85 23.41
C VAL A 158 1.74 10.27 24.01
N THR A 159 2.60 11.17 23.53
CA THR A 159 2.59 12.58 23.98
C THR A 159 1.29 13.28 23.63
N THR A 160 0.72 13.01 22.45
CA THR A 160 -0.61 13.51 22.03
C THR A 160 -1.72 13.00 22.96
N VAL A 161 -1.73 11.71 23.31
CA VAL A 161 -2.70 11.15 24.27
C VAL A 161 -2.54 11.80 25.64
N ILE A 162 -1.32 11.94 26.17
CA ILE A 162 -1.08 12.57 27.48
C ILE A 162 -1.58 14.03 27.48
N TYR A 163 -1.39 14.77 26.39
CA TYR A 163 -1.90 16.13 26.25
C TYR A 163 -3.43 16.16 26.30
N PHE A 164 -4.11 15.36 25.48
CA PHE A 164 -5.57 15.32 25.43
C PHE A 164 -6.22 14.65 26.65
N VAL A 165 -5.48 13.89 27.47
CA VAL A 165 -5.95 13.50 28.81
C VAL A 165 -6.13 14.71 29.72
N LYS A 166 -5.27 15.74 29.59
CA LYS A 166 -5.38 16.99 30.35
C LYS A 166 -6.38 17.98 29.72
N HIS A 167 -6.58 17.88 28.40
CA HIS A 167 -7.45 18.74 27.62
C HIS A 167 -8.43 17.92 26.77
N PRO A 168 -9.35 17.15 27.36
CA PRO A 168 -10.19 16.21 26.62
C PRO A 168 -11.14 16.93 25.65
N PHE A 169 -11.42 16.28 24.53
CA PHE A 169 -12.44 16.69 23.56
C PHE A 169 -13.49 15.58 23.39
N ASP A 170 -14.62 15.91 22.78
CA ASP A 170 -15.72 14.97 22.59
C ASP A 170 -15.31 13.76 21.73
N GLY A 171 -15.52 12.56 22.27
CA GLY A 171 -15.12 11.29 21.66
C GLY A 171 -13.69 10.84 21.99
N PHE A 172 -12.93 11.59 22.80
CA PHE A 172 -11.60 11.17 23.24
C PHE A 172 -11.69 10.05 24.31
N ALA A 173 -11.16 8.87 23.98
CA ALA A 173 -11.22 7.69 24.86
C ALA A 173 -10.16 7.65 25.99
N GLY A 174 -9.47 8.76 26.31
CA GLY A 174 -8.45 8.78 27.36
C GLY A 174 -7.28 7.83 27.07
N TYR A 175 -6.77 7.17 28.12
CA TYR A 175 -5.69 6.18 27.99
C TYR A 175 -6.09 4.91 27.22
N ALA A 176 -7.39 4.66 26.98
CA ALA A 176 -7.82 3.53 26.16
C ALA A 176 -7.33 3.64 24.71
N ASN A 177 -7.02 4.85 24.23
CA ASN A 177 -6.37 5.07 22.93
C ASN A 177 -5.01 4.35 22.81
N LEU A 178 -4.30 4.15 23.93
CA LEU A 178 -3.04 3.40 23.95
C LEU A 178 -3.24 1.91 23.62
N PHE A 179 -4.39 1.35 23.99
CA PHE A 179 -4.75 -0.02 23.60
C PHE A 179 -4.95 -0.14 22.08
N GLY A 180 -5.54 0.90 21.46
CA GLY A 180 -5.64 1.00 20.01
C GLY A 180 -4.27 1.02 19.33
N LEU A 181 -3.32 1.78 19.88
CA LEU A 181 -1.92 1.81 19.41
C LEU A 181 -1.25 0.45 19.51
N ILE A 182 -1.33 -0.22 20.68
CA ILE A 182 -0.74 -1.55 20.90
C ILE A 182 -1.35 -2.57 19.92
N THR A 183 -2.66 -2.51 19.69
CA THR A 183 -3.35 -3.41 18.75
C THR A 183 -2.85 -3.18 17.32
N LEU A 184 -2.70 -1.92 16.92
CA LEU A 184 -2.17 -1.56 15.60
C LEU A 184 -0.74 -2.07 15.42
N ASP A 185 0.15 -1.80 16.38
CA ASP A 185 1.53 -2.28 16.36
C ASP A 185 1.60 -3.81 16.30
N ALA A 186 0.75 -4.51 17.06
CA ALA A 186 0.69 -5.97 17.07
C ALA A 186 0.28 -6.54 15.70
N VAL A 187 -0.71 -5.94 15.03
CA VAL A 187 -1.13 -6.34 13.68
C VAL A 187 0.01 -6.19 12.69
N PHE A 188 0.70 -5.04 12.69
CA PHE A 188 1.81 -4.80 11.77
C PHE A 188 3.03 -5.68 12.08
N ALA A 189 3.32 -5.94 13.36
CA ALA A 189 4.34 -6.90 13.78
C ALA A 189 4.02 -8.31 13.31
N PHE A 190 2.76 -8.75 13.43
CA PHE A 190 2.30 -10.03 12.92
C PHE A 190 2.50 -10.15 11.39
N ILE A 191 2.17 -9.10 10.63
CA ILE A 191 2.42 -9.06 9.18
C ILE A 191 3.91 -9.23 8.87
N ILE A 192 4.81 -8.58 9.62
CA ILE A 192 6.27 -8.75 9.46
C ILE A 192 6.67 -10.20 9.71
N VAL A 193 6.15 -10.84 10.75
CA VAL A 193 6.43 -12.25 11.06
C VAL A 193 5.96 -13.17 9.92
N VAL A 194 4.77 -12.92 9.37
CA VAL A 194 4.23 -13.68 8.23
C VAL A 194 5.11 -13.47 6.99
N LEU A 195 5.48 -12.23 6.65
CA LEU A 195 6.34 -11.92 5.50
C LEU A 195 7.74 -12.52 5.64
N TYR A 196 8.29 -12.50 6.85
CA TYR A 196 9.58 -13.10 7.16
C TYR A 196 9.54 -14.62 6.94
N ARG A 197 8.51 -15.28 7.49
CA ARG A 197 8.30 -16.74 7.38
C ARG A 197 7.83 -17.20 5.99
N ASP A 198 7.32 -16.31 5.15
CA ASP A 198 6.75 -16.71 3.86
C ASP A 198 7.82 -17.27 2.92
N ASN A 199 7.70 -18.55 2.57
CA ASN A 199 8.57 -19.20 1.58
C ASN A 199 7.95 -19.22 0.18
N LYS A 200 6.77 -18.59 -0.02
CA LYS A 200 6.05 -18.62 -1.30
C LYS A 200 6.67 -17.73 -2.39
N THR A 201 7.70 -16.93 -2.09
CA THR A 201 8.53 -16.23 -3.10
C THR A 201 9.48 -17.14 -3.89
N ASN A 202 9.35 -18.47 -3.75
CA ASN A 202 10.11 -19.49 -4.47
C ASN A 202 9.98 -19.47 -6.01
N GLY A 203 9.29 -18.50 -6.61
CA GLY A 203 9.32 -18.25 -8.06
C GLY A 203 10.52 -17.44 -8.55
N LEU A 204 11.27 -16.83 -7.63
CA LEU A 204 12.57 -16.23 -7.91
C LEU A 204 13.65 -17.26 -7.57
N GLU A 205 14.36 -17.79 -8.57
CA GLU A 205 15.37 -18.83 -8.41
C GLU A 205 16.48 -18.41 -7.44
N SER A 206 17.00 -17.18 -7.58
CA SER A 206 18.07 -16.68 -6.70
C SER A 206 17.55 -16.40 -5.28
N PRO A 207 18.22 -16.92 -4.23
CA PRO A 207 17.91 -16.59 -2.84
C PRO A 207 18.01 -15.09 -2.51
N GLU A 208 18.82 -14.33 -3.24
CA GLU A 208 19.06 -12.89 -3.05
C GLU A 208 17.89 -12.03 -3.50
N HIS A 209 17.30 -12.29 -4.68
CA HIS A 209 16.12 -11.53 -5.13
C HIS A 209 14.89 -11.81 -4.25
N ARG A 210 14.74 -13.06 -3.76
CA ARG A 210 13.72 -13.41 -2.76
C ARG A 210 13.88 -12.58 -1.49
N ASP A 211 15.12 -12.43 -1.06
CA ASP A 211 15.47 -11.69 0.15
C ASP A 211 15.20 -10.19 0.01
N ALA A 212 15.61 -9.62 -1.11
CA ALA A 212 15.41 -8.21 -1.40
C ALA A 212 13.91 -7.84 -1.49
N LEU A 213 13.08 -8.72 -2.05
CA LEU A 213 11.63 -8.54 -2.09
C LEU A 213 11.01 -8.58 -0.68
N LYS A 214 11.40 -9.55 0.16
CA LYS A 214 10.95 -9.62 1.55
C LYS A 214 11.34 -8.38 2.35
N LYS A 215 12.61 -7.99 2.26
CA LYS A 215 13.14 -6.79 2.92
C LYS A 215 12.37 -5.54 2.50
N ARG A 216 12.08 -5.38 1.22
CA ARG A 216 11.27 -4.27 0.71
C ARG A 216 9.84 -4.28 1.25
N ALA A 217 9.18 -5.44 1.27
CA ALA A 217 7.82 -5.57 1.80
C ALA A 217 7.77 -5.21 3.29
N ILE A 218 8.75 -5.67 4.08
CA ILE A 218 8.89 -5.32 5.50
C ILE A 218 9.14 -3.82 5.67
N HIS A 219 10.04 -3.22 4.89
CA HIS A 219 10.30 -1.78 4.94
C HIS A 219 9.03 -0.96 4.66
N ILE A 220 8.25 -1.35 3.66
CA ILE A 220 7.00 -0.67 3.31
C ILE A 220 5.95 -0.85 4.40
N ASN A 221 5.82 -2.05 4.96
CA ASN A 221 4.91 -2.31 6.08
C ASN A 221 5.24 -1.42 7.28
N MET A 222 6.52 -1.28 7.64
CA MET A 222 6.94 -0.37 8.72
C MET A 222 6.64 1.10 8.42
N LEU A 223 6.82 1.52 7.16
CA LEU A 223 6.54 2.89 6.75
C LEU A 223 5.03 3.18 6.79
N ILE A 224 4.19 2.24 6.37
CA ILE A 224 2.74 2.33 6.51
C ILE A 224 2.34 2.40 7.99
N LEU A 225 2.95 1.61 8.87
CA LEU A 225 2.70 1.68 10.31
C LEU A 225 3.01 3.08 10.86
N ALA A 226 4.21 3.62 10.57
CA ALA A 226 4.58 4.95 11.03
C ALA A 226 3.61 6.02 10.53
N LEU A 227 3.24 5.98 9.25
CA LEU A 227 2.25 6.90 8.67
C LEU A 227 0.87 6.77 9.32
N ALA A 228 0.42 5.54 9.63
CA ALA A 228 -0.85 5.31 10.30
C ALA A 228 -0.84 5.95 11.70
N VAL A 229 0.22 5.74 12.47
CA VAL A 229 0.36 6.31 13.83
C VAL A 229 0.43 7.84 13.78
N PHE A 230 1.19 8.42 12.84
CA PHE A 230 1.20 9.88 12.62
C PHE A 230 -0.17 10.41 12.21
N HIS A 231 -0.87 9.72 11.30
CA HIS A 231 -2.19 10.12 10.85
C HIS A 231 -3.20 10.13 12.00
N ILE A 232 -3.23 9.09 12.84
CA ILE A 232 -4.14 9.06 14.00
C ILE A 232 -3.80 10.18 14.98
N SER A 233 -2.50 10.41 15.25
CA SER A 233 -2.06 11.52 16.12
C SER A 233 -2.52 12.87 15.58
N LEU A 234 -2.31 13.11 14.28
CA LEU A 234 -2.73 14.34 13.61
C LEU A 234 -4.27 14.47 13.62
N SER A 235 -5.00 13.37 13.43
CA SER A 235 -6.46 13.37 13.50
C SER A 235 -6.97 13.77 14.89
N MET A 236 -6.32 13.33 15.97
CA MET A 236 -6.66 13.78 17.32
C MET A 236 -6.42 15.29 17.48
N TRP A 237 -5.31 15.81 16.96
CA TRP A 237 -5.04 17.25 16.98
C TRP A 237 -6.09 18.05 16.23
N VAL A 238 -6.43 17.64 15.01
CA VAL A 238 -7.46 18.29 14.18
C VAL A 238 -8.81 18.31 14.89
N GLN A 239 -9.18 17.21 15.56
CA GLN A 239 -10.42 17.14 16.31
C GLN A 239 -10.38 17.99 17.58
N GLY A 240 -9.29 17.93 18.35
CA GLY A 240 -9.13 18.67 19.60
C GLY A 240 -8.93 20.19 19.41
N THR A 241 -8.49 20.64 18.24
CA THR A 241 -8.43 22.08 17.89
C THR A 241 -9.62 22.55 17.08
N GLU A 242 -10.66 21.72 16.91
CA GLU A 242 -11.88 22.02 16.14
C GLU A 242 -11.61 22.43 14.67
N LEU A 243 -10.47 21.98 14.10
CA LEU A 243 -10.08 22.25 12.71
C LEU A 243 -10.78 21.28 11.74
N VAL A 244 -12.09 21.07 11.93
CA VAL A 244 -12.89 20.02 11.29
C VAL A 244 -12.81 20.06 9.77
N ALA A 245 -12.66 21.25 9.18
CA ALA A 245 -12.48 21.45 7.74
C ALA A 245 -11.29 20.66 7.14
N PHE A 246 -10.24 20.39 7.92
CA PHE A 246 -9.05 19.67 7.45
C PHE A 246 -9.16 18.14 7.61
N LYS A 247 -10.19 17.64 8.29
CA LYS A 247 -10.36 16.20 8.58
C LYS A 247 -10.40 15.36 7.30
N ILE A 248 -11.22 15.79 6.33
CA ILE A 248 -11.38 15.15 5.01
C ILE A 248 -10.07 15.21 4.23
N ILE A 249 -9.41 16.38 4.24
CA ILE A 249 -8.17 16.63 3.51
C ILE A 249 -7.07 15.69 3.97
N ILE A 250 -6.84 15.63 5.29
CA ILE A 250 -5.78 14.84 5.90
C ILE A 250 -6.01 13.34 5.68
N GLN A 251 -7.26 12.88 5.84
CA GLN A 251 -7.62 11.48 5.61
C GLN A 251 -7.45 11.07 4.15
N SER A 252 -7.88 11.93 3.21
CA SER A 252 -7.70 11.67 1.78
C SER A 252 -6.22 11.58 1.39
N LEU A 253 -5.40 12.52 1.85
CA LEU A 253 -3.95 12.51 1.60
C LEU A 253 -3.28 11.26 2.17
N TYR A 254 -3.63 10.88 3.40
CA TYR A 254 -3.13 9.65 4.02
C TYR A 254 -3.45 8.41 3.15
N PHE A 255 -4.69 8.27 2.69
CA PHE A 255 -5.11 7.16 1.84
C PHE A 255 -4.39 7.13 0.49
N GLN A 256 -4.20 8.27 -0.16
CA GLN A 256 -3.44 8.37 -1.40
C GLN A 256 -2.01 7.90 -1.21
N VAL A 257 -1.33 8.39 -0.15
CA VAL A 257 0.06 8.04 0.15
C VAL A 257 0.20 6.54 0.43
N VAL A 258 -0.67 5.96 1.27
CA VAL A 258 -0.64 4.52 1.59
C VAL A 258 -0.85 3.67 0.34
N LEU A 259 -1.79 4.03 -0.53
CA LEU A 259 -2.05 3.31 -1.79
C LEU A 259 -0.84 3.35 -2.74
N VAL A 260 -0.26 4.53 -2.93
CA VAL A 260 0.92 4.71 -3.79
C VAL A 260 2.08 3.86 -3.29
N ILE A 261 2.38 3.90 -1.98
CA ILE A 261 3.46 3.10 -1.40
C ILE A 261 3.16 1.60 -1.52
N SER A 262 1.92 1.19 -1.25
CA SER A 262 1.48 -0.21 -1.33
C SER A 262 1.60 -0.78 -2.74
N ALA A 263 1.22 -0.01 -3.76
CA ALA A 263 1.36 -0.39 -5.16
C ALA A 263 2.82 -0.65 -5.57
N PHE A 264 3.78 -0.01 -4.89
CA PHE A 264 5.21 -0.20 -5.15
C PHE A 264 5.89 -1.27 -4.30
N SER A 265 5.14 -1.95 -3.41
CA SER A 265 5.66 -3.00 -2.55
C SER A 265 6.24 -4.21 -3.30
N LEU A 266 5.65 -4.55 -4.44
CA LEU A 266 6.03 -5.72 -5.22
C LEU A 266 7.02 -5.44 -6.36
N THR A 267 7.55 -4.22 -6.43
CA THR A 267 8.55 -3.92 -7.45
C THR A 267 9.91 -4.51 -7.09
N LEU A 268 10.56 -5.12 -8.08
CA LEU A 268 11.92 -5.64 -7.91
C LEU A 268 12.92 -4.49 -7.69
N PRO A 269 13.96 -4.67 -6.84
CA PRO A 269 15.01 -3.69 -6.67
C PRO A 269 15.78 -3.43 -7.98
N LYS A 270 16.30 -2.21 -8.15
CA LYS A 270 17.09 -1.83 -9.34
C LYS A 270 18.31 -2.73 -9.57
N SER A 271 18.93 -3.21 -8.49
CA SER A 271 20.08 -4.13 -8.54
C SER A 271 19.78 -5.45 -9.25
N VAL A 272 18.51 -5.88 -9.30
CA VAL A 272 18.09 -7.09 -10.01
C VAL A 272 18.24 -6.94 -11.52
N PHE A 273 18.12 -5.72 -12.05
CA PHE A 273 18.21 -5.45 -13.49
C PHE A 273 19.66 -5.17 -13.96
N GLN A 274 20.57 -4.80 -13.04
CA GLN A 274 21.96 -4.44 -13.36
C GLN A 274 22.89 -5.66 -13.51
N ASN A 275 22.62 -6.76 -12.78
CA ASN A 275 23.43 -7.99 -12.87
C ASN A 275 23.31 -8.71 -14.22
N THR A 276 22.35 -8.33 -15.07
CA THR A 276 22.14 -8.91 -16.40
C THR A 276 22.98 -8.23 -17.47
N THR A 277 23.36 -6.97 -17.27
CA THR A 277 24.17 -6.18 -18.22
C THR A 277 25.68 -6.37 -18.07
N SER A 278 26.18 -6.93 -16.97
CA SER A 278 27.61 -7.15 -16.75
C SER A 278 28.12 -8.51 -17.27
N LYS A 279 27.30 -9.23 -18.05
CA LYS A 279 27.64 -10.52 -18.68
C LYS A 279 27.47 -10.47 -20.20
N VAL A 280 27.83 -9.34 -20.80
CA VAL A 280 28.05 -9.20 -22.24
C VAL A 280 29.49 -8.81 -22.46
#